data_AF-A0A1F8PCU8-F1
#
_entry.id   AF-A0A1F8PCU8-F1
#
_cell.length_a   1.000
_cell.length_b   1.000
_cell.length_c   1.000
_cell.angle_alpha   90.00
_cell.angle_beta   90.00
_cell.angle_gamma   90.00
#
_symmetry.space_group_name_H-M   'P 1'
#
loop_
_entity.id
_entity.type
_entity.pdbx_description
1 polymer ?
#
loop_
_entity_poly.entity_id
_entity_poly.type
_entity_poly.pdbx_seq_one_letter_code
_entity_poly.pdbx_strand_id
1 'polypeptide(L)'
;MKPTLGLISRSGIIPIAHSQDTAGPMARSVTDLAILLGAMVGVDPGDPATESSQGKYYEDYTQFLDLKELQEARIGVARNFFGFNERIDKIIENCIEEMKRLGAVIIDPANIEKVEEL
;
A
#
# COMPACT_ATOMS: atom_id res chain seq x y z
N MET A 1 -2.76 2.12 6.32
CA MET A 1 -2.58 1.54 4.97
C MET A 1 -3.81 1.88 4.17
N LYS A 2 -3.64 2.44 2.96
CA LYS A 2 -4.75 2.79 2.07
C LYS A 2 -4.95 1.66 1.06
N PRO A 3 -6.08 0.93 1.07
CA PRO A 3 -6.32 -0.16 0.14
C PRO A 3 -6.71 0.36 -1.25
N THR A 4 -6.92 -0.58 -2.18
CA THR A 4 -7.56 -0.31 -3.48
C THR A 4 -8.98 0.22 -3.27
N LEU A 5 -9.41 1.15 -4.11
CA LEU A 5 -10.78 1.65 -4.08
C LEU A 5 -11.77 0.49 -4.26
N GLY A 6 -12.79 0.43 -3.39
CA GLY A 6 -13.75 -0.66 -3.38
C GLY A 6 -13.32 -1.90 -2.59
N LEU A 7 -12.10 -1.98 -2.05
CA LEU A 7 -11.75 -3.14 -1.21
C LEU A 7 -12.50 -3.13 0.13
N ILE A 8 -12.79 -1.94 0.66
CA ILE A 8 -13.53 -1.71 1.90
C ILE A 8 -14.72 -0.80 1.55
N SER A 9 -15.90 -1.16 2.05
CA SER A 9 -17.11 -0.33 1.90
C SER A 9 -16.95 1.04 2.55
N ARG A 10 -17.54 2.05 1.91
CA ARG A 10 -17.59 3.43 2.38
C ARG A 10 -18.96 3.77 2.97
N SER A 11 -19.88 2.81 3.01
CA SER A 11 -21.19 2.98 3.64
C SER A 11 -21.04 3.47 5.08
N GLY A 12 -21.72 4.57 5.41
CA GLY A 12 -21.65 5.17 6.75
C GLY A 12 -20.44 6.08 7.01
N ILE A 13 -19.56 6.28 6.02
CA ILE A 13 -18.44 7.24 6.10
C ILE A 13 -18.86 8.55 5.43
N ILE A 14 -18.62 9.69 6.10
CA ILE A 14 -18.87 11.01 5.52
C ILE A 14 -17.90 11.22 4.35
N PRO A 15 -18.39 11.42 3.11
CA PRO A 15 -17.53 11.47 1.94
C PRO A 15 -16.85 12.83 1.75
N ILE A 16 -15.75 12.82 1.00
CA ILE A 16 -15.09 14.00 0.42
C ILE A 16 -15.07 13.85 -1.10
N ALA A 17 -14.49 12.77 -1.63
CA ALA A 17 -14.40 12.49 -3.05
C ALA A 17 -14.55 10.99 -3.32
N HIS A 18 -15.71 10.55 -3.81
CA HIS A 18 -15.98 9.13 -4.07
C HIS A 18 -14.97 8.43 -5.02
N SER A 19 -14.26 9.18 -5.87
CA SER A 19 -13.22 8.63 -6.74
C SER A 19 -11.89 8.36 -6.02
N GLN A 20 -11.72 8.79 -4.78
CA GLN A 20 -10.47 8.70 -4.01
C GLN A 20 -10.66 8.18 -2.58
N ASP A 21 -11.87 8.33 -2.03
CA ASP A 21 -12.18 7.93 -0.66
C ASP A 21 -12.11 6.43 -0.48
N THR A 22 -11.39 6.01 0.55
CA THR A 22 -11.40 4.65 1.07
C THR A 22 -10.97 4.67 2.54
N ALA A 23 -11.63 3.87 3.36
CA ALA A 23 -11.14 3.61 4.71
C ALA A 23 -9.86 2.76 4.65
N GLY A 24 -9.10 2.76 5.74
CA GLY A 24 -7.92 1.93 5.83
C GLY A 24 -7.45 1.71 7.27
N PRO A 25 -6.90 0.54 7.60
CA PRO A 25 -6.43 0.25 8.94
C PRO A 25 -5.20 1.08 9.31
N MET A 26 -5.13 1.48 10.59
CA MET A 26 -3.95 2.08 11.22
C MET A 26 -3.59 1.24 12.45
N ALA A 27 -2.35 0.76 12.53
CA ALA A 27 -1.87 -0.06 13.62
C ALA A 27 -0.35 0.14 13.84
N ARG A 28 0.18 -0.40 14.94
CA ARG A 28 1.62 -0.30 15.29
C ARG A 28 2.50 -1.31 14.56
N SER A 29 1.91 -2.39 14.05
CA SER A 29 2.61 -3.44 13.32
C SER A 29 1.89 -3.78 12.01
N VAL A 30 2.64 -4.33 11.05
CA VAL A 30 2.07 -4.81 9.77
C VAL A 30 1.15 -6.02 10.01
N THR A 31 1.44 -6.83 11.03
CA THR A 31 0.60 -7.96 11.44
C THR A 31 -0.77 -7.52 11.93
N ASP A 32 -0.84 -6.57 12.87
CA ASP A 32 -2.11 -6.01 13.34
C ASP A 32 -2.89 -5.34 12.21
N LEU A 33 -2.17 -4.73 11.26
CA LEU A 33 -2.75 -4.12 10.08
C LEU A 33 -3.40 -5.18 9.17
N ALA A 34 -2.74 -6.31 8.93
CA ALA A 34 -3.25 -7.41 8.12
C ALA A 34 -4.48 -8.08 8.76
N ILE A 35 -4.46 -8.26 10.09
CA ILE A 35 -5.60 -8.77 10.86
C ILE A 35 -6.80 -7.83 10.70
N LEU A 36 -6.59 -6.53 10.94
CA LEU A 36 -7.67 -5.55 10.84
C LEU A 36 -8.19 -5.41 9.42
N LEU A 37 -7.31 -5.46 8.41
CA LEU A 37 -7.72 -5.44 7.01
C LEU A 37 -8.67 -6.60 6.70
N GLY A 38 -8.33 -7.82 7.10
CA GLY A 38 -9.16 -9.01 6.87
C GLY A 38 -10.57 -8.87 7.42
N ALA A 39 -10.73 -8.22 8.58
CA ALA A 39 -12.03 -7.96 9.19
C ALA A 39 -12.82 -6.81 8.53
N MET A 40 -12.18 -5.96 7.72
CA MET A 40 -12.80 -4.78 7.11
C MET A 40 -13.21 -4.97 5.64
N VAL A 41 -12.61 -5.94 4.94
CA VAL A 41 -12.88 -6.16 3.52
C VAL A 41 -14.21 -6.88 3.29
N GLY A 42 -14.83 -6.62 2.14
CA GLY A 42 -16.04 -7.32 1.74
C GLY A 42 -16.83 -6.55 0.68
N VAL A 43 -17.71 -7.29 -0.01
CA VAL A 43 -18.69 -6.69 -0.93
C VAL A 43 -19.88 -6.20 -0.12
N ASP A 44 -20.22 -4.93 -0.30
CA ASP A 44 -21.37 -4.28 0.31
C ASP A 44 -22.34 -3.82 -0.79
N PRO A 45 -23.58 -4.35 -0.84
CA PRO A 45 -24.61 -3.87 -1.75
C PRO A 45 -24.94 -2.38 -1.62
N GLY A 46 -24.64 -1.75 -0.48
CA GLY A 46 -24.79 -0.31 -0.24
C GLY A 46 -23.68 0.55 -0.86
N ASP A 47 -22.57 -0.06 -1.30
CA ASP A 47 -21.44 0.63 -1.93
C ASP A 47 -21.01 -0.08 -3.22
N PRO A 48 -21.51 0.35 -4.40
CA PRO A 48 -21.21 -0.27 -5.69
C PRO A 48 -19.72 -0.32 -6.06
N ALA A 49 -18.85 0.51 -5.45
CA ALA A 49 -17.41 0.40 -5.70
C ALA A 49 -16.87 -0.95 -5.25
N THR A 50 -17.50 -1.58 -4.26
CA THR A 50 -17.04 -2.84 -3.68
C THR A 50 -17.25 -4.05 -4.59
N GLU A 51 -18.15 -3.97 -5.57
CA GLU A 51 -18.37 -5.02 -6.56
C GLU A 51 -17.07 -5.40 -7.30
N SER A 52 -16.20 -4.41 -7.54
CA SER A 52 -14.91 -4.62 -8.20
C SER A 52 -13.96 -5.57 -7.45
N SER A 53 -14.16 -5.70 -6.13
CA SER A 53 -13.39 -6.55 -5.23
C SER A 53 -13.91 -7.99 -5.14
N GLN A 54 -15.08 -8.30 -5.72
CA GLN A 54 -15.69 -9.62 -5.63
C GLN A 54 -14.73 -10.72 -6.12
N GLY A 55 -14.44 -11.68 -5.24
CA GLY A 55 -13.50 -12.78 -5.51
C GLY A 55 -12.01 -12.35 -5.53
N LYS A 56 -11.69 -11.12 -5.12
CA LYS A 56 -10.33 -10.54 -5.12
C LYS A 56 -9.90 -10.01 -3.76
N TYR A 57 -10.62 -10.35 -2.69
CA TYR A 57 -10.24 -10.04 -1.32
C TYR A 57 -10.03 -11.32 -0.52
N TYR A 58 -9.30 -11.20 0.58
CA TYR A 58 -9.06 -12.27 1.54
C TYR A 58 -9.56 -11.84 2.91
N GLU A 59 -10.28 -12.71 3.62
CA GLU A 59 -10.67 -12.43 5.01
C GLU A 59 -9.49 -12.62 5.98
N ASP A 60 -8.44 -13.31 5.54
CA ASP A 60 -7.18 -13.46 6.26
C ASP A 60 -6.01 -12.97 5.41
N TYR A 61 -5.53 -11.75 5.64
CA TYR A 61 -4.32 -11.25 4.99
C TYR A 61 -3.02 -11.65 5.72
N THR A 62 -3.11 -12.27 6.90
CA THR A 62 -1.93 -12.68 7.65
C THR A 62 -1.16 -13.80 6.95
N GLN A 63 -1.84 -14.56 6.08
CA GLN A 63 -1.23 -15.57 5.22
C GLN A 63 -0.12 -15.03 4.29
N PHE A 64 -0.09 -13.72 4.03
CA PHE A 64 0.93 -13.07 3.20
C PHE A 64 2.10 -12.48 4.00
N LEU A 65 2.16 -12.71 5.32
CA LEU A 65 3.25 -12.23 6.16
C LEU A 65 4.45 -13.17 6.08
N ASP A 66 5.20 -13.13 4.98
CA ASP A 66 6.45 -13.88 4.82
C ASP A 66 7.63 -12.95 4.52
N LEU A 67 8.62 -12.97 5.42
CA LEU A 67 9.87 -12.21 5.26
C LEU A 67 10.71 -12.69 4.07
N LYS A 68 10.53 -13.95 3.62
CA LYS A 68 11.28 -14.52 2.50
C LYS A 68 10.84 -13.95 1.15
N GLU A 69 9.59 -13.50 1.03
CA GLU A 69 9.06 -12.95 -0.22
C GLU A 69 9.80 -11.68 -0.68
N LEU A 70 10.45 -10.97 0.24
CA LEU A 70 11.25 -9.81 -0.11
C LEU A 70 12.44 -10.15 -1.04
N GLN A 71 12.93 -11.40 -1.03
CA GLN A 71 14.05 -11.85 -1.87
C GLN A 71 13.70 -11.88 -3.37
N GLU A 72 12.43 -12.09 -3.70
CA GLU A 72 11.94 -12.09 -5.09
C GLU A 72 11.40 -10.71 -5.50
N ALA A 73 11.29 -9.77 -4.56
CA ALA A 73 10.70 -8.47 -4.79
C ALA A 73 11.63 -7.58 -5.65
N ARG A 74 11.03 -6.92 -6.65
CA ARG A 74 11.67 -5.89 -7.48
C ARG A 74 11.05 -4.54 -7.13
N ILE A 75 11.82 -3.66 -6.49
CA ILE A 75 11.33 -2.38 -5.95
C ILE A 75 11.96 -1.23 -6.71
N GLY A 76 11.14 -0.37 -7.30
CA GLY A 76 11.58 0.83 -8.01
C GLY A 76 11.74 2.04 -7.08
N VAL A 77 12.83 2.80 -7.26
CA VAL A 77 13.07 4.05 -6.54
C VAL A 77 12.75 5.24 -7.43
N ALA A 78 11.67 5.96 -7.12
CA ALA A 78 11.28 7.18 -7.82
C ALA A 78 12.15 8.36 -7.34
N ARG A 79 13.35 8.49 -7.91
CA ARG A 79 14.36 9.50 -7.54
C ARG A 79 13.90 10.94 -7.75
N ASN A 80 12.90 11.17 -8.60
CA ASN A 80 12.30 12.48 -8.80
C ASN A 80 11.52 13.04 -7.59
N PHE A 81 11.31 12.25 -6.52
CA PHE A 81 10.75 12.74 -5.25
C PHE A 81 11.79 13.08 -4.17
N PHE A 82 13.09 12.94 -4.46
CA PHE A 82 14.19 13.23 -3.53
C PHE A 82 14.65 14.69 -3.66
N GLY A 83 15.47 15.16 -2.70
CA GLY A 83 16.13 16.47 -2.76
C GLY A 83 15.37 17.60 -2.07
N PHE A 84 14.16 17.33 -1.56
CA PHE A 84 13.42 18.31 -0.75
C PHE A 84 14.01 18.45 0.66
N ASN A 85 14.56 17.37 1.23
CA ASN A 85 15.12 17.38 2.58
C ASN A 85 16.21 16.31 2.74
N GLU A 86 17.46 16.76 2.87
CA GLU A 86 18.64 15.88 2.99
C GLU A 86 18.56 14.87 4.15
N ARG A 87 17.91 15.24 5.26
CA ARG A 87 17.76 14.33 6.41
C ARG A 87 16.79 13.20 6.07
N ILE A 88 15.70 13.52 5.38
CA ILE A 88 14.70 12.52 4.94
C ILE A 88 15.35 11.62 3.89
N ASP A 89 16.04 12.21 2.91
CA ASP A 89 16.72 11.45 1.86
C ASP A 89 17.71 10.44 2.46
N LYS A 90 18.51 10.85 3.45
CA LYS A 90 19.43 9.94 4.14
C LYS A 90 18.73 8.78 4.88
N ILE A 91 17.55 9.02 5.47
CA ILE A 91 16.76 7.95 6.09
C ILE A 91 16.26 6.98 5.02
N ILE A 92 15.78 7.50 3.89
CA ILE A 92 15.30 6.67 2.78
C ILE A 92 16.46 5.84 2.19
N GLU A 93 17.66 6.40 2.02
CA GLU A 93 18.83 5.63 1.58
C GLU A 93 19.13 4.45 2.51
N ASN A 94 19.10 4.67 3.82
CA ASN A 94 19.32 3.58 4.78
C ASN A 94 18.26 2.47 4.64
N CYS A 95 17.01 2.84 4.38
CA CYS A 95 15.94 1.87 4.12
C CYS A 95 16.16 1.10 2.82
N ILE A 96 16.63 1.77 1.76
CA ILE A 96 16.95 1.13 0.47
C ILE A 96 18.08 0.12 0.64
N GLU A 97 19.15 0.49 1.34
CA GLU A 97 20.26 -0.41 1.62
C GLU A 97 19.84 -1.61 2.48
N GLU A 98 18.94 -1.39 3.45
CA GLU A 98 18.39 -2.49 4.25
C GLU A 98 17.56 -3.46 3.40
N MET A 99 16.73 -2.95 2.48
CA MET A 99 15.97 -3.80 1.54
C MET A 99 16.90 -4.61 0.63
N LYS A 100 17.98 -4.01 0.11
CA LYS A 100 19.01 -4.73 -0.67
C LYS A 100 19.65 -5.84 0.16
N ARG A 101 20.03 -5.55 1.41
CA ARG A 101 20.64 -6.50 2.33
C ARG A 101 19.74 -7.70 2.61
N LEU A 102 18.43 -7.48 2.69
CA LEU A 102 17.42 -8.52 2.88
C LEU A 102 17.08 -9.30 1.59
N GLY A 103 17.64 -8.91 0.45
CA GLY A 103 17.56 -9.65 -0.82
C GLY A 103 16.70 -9.01 -1.91
N ALA A 104 16.09 -7.85 -1.67
CA ALA A 104 15.28 -7.19 -2.69
C ALA A 104 16.14 -6.69 -3.86
N VAL A 105 15.60 -6.83 -5.08
CA VAL A 105 16.19 -6.23 -6.27
C VAL A 105 15.73 -4.78 -6.37
N ILE A 106 16.63 -3.84 -6.15
CA ILE A 106 16.34 -2.41 -6.25
C ILE A 106 16.59 -1.90 -7.68
N ILE A 107 15.57 -1.29 -8.29
CA ILE A 107 15.64 -0.63 -9.60
C ILE A 107 15.72 0.87 -9.36
N ASP A 108 16.86 1.47 -9.67
CA ASP A 108 17.17 2.83 -9.29
C ASP A 108 18.03 3.55 -10.35
N PRO A 109 17.52 4.59 -11.03
CA PRO A 109 16.18 5.20 -10.85
C PRO A 109 15.06 4.42 -11.56
N ALA A 110 13.87 4.45 -10.98
CA ALA A 110 12.61 4.03 -11.59
C ALA A 110 11.61 5.20 -11.54
N ASN A 111 11.98 6.31 -12.17
CA ASN A 111 11.20 7.54 -12.14
C ASN A 111 9.86 7.39 -12.85
N ILE A 112 8.84 8.04 -12.30
CA ILE A 112 7.55 8.20 -12.95
C ILE A 112 7.65 9.44 -13.84
N GLU A 113 7.53 9.27 -15.16
CA GLU A 113 7.78 10.36 -16.12
C GLU A 113 6.73 11.48 -16.09
N LYS A 114 5.51 11.17 -15.63
CA LYS A 114 4.34 12.07 -15.64
C LYS A 114 3.85 12.42 -14.23
N VAL A 115 4.77 12.72 -13.31
CA VAL A 115 4.39 13.06 -11.93
C VAL A 115 3.53 14.32 -11.85
N GLU A 116 3.74 15.29 -12.75
CA GLU A 116 2.97 16.53 -12.80
C GLU A 116 1.53 16.35 -13.32
N GLU A 117 1.19 15.18 -13.87
CA GLU A 117 -0.14 14.86 -14.40
C GLU A 117 -1.01 14.03 -13.42
N LEU A 118 -0.48 13.68 -12.24
CA LEU A 118 -1.16 12.90 -11.19
C LEU A 118 -1.84 13.81 -10.15
#